data_AF-A0A178J605-F1
#
_entry.id   AF-A0A178J605-F1
#
_cell.length_a   1.000
_cell.length_b   1.000
_cell.length_c   1.000
_cell.angle_alpha   90.00
_cell.angle_beta   90.00
_cell.angle_gamma   90.00
#
_symmetry.space_group_name_H-M   'P 1'
#
loop_
_entity.id
_entity.type
_entity.pdbx_description
1 polymer ?
#
loop_
_entity_poly.entity_id
_entity_poly.type
_entity_poly.pdbx_seq_one_letter_code
_entity_poly.pdbx_strand_id
1 'polypeptide(L)'
;MSQLDTWVEQIGIWYQHRKHDQGSHLESLILSPPEQIWGPLISDQQSKAIACWLDGCLRIFNHARYNAPDKAYQFLQLAYSKLQNVVSNPASELELKDWCMKRMQHLTVLSLEFCNQQSHCSWQKESHQLIDAHVQFMAAHAWNESRNDDQGTSIAPH
;
A
#
# COMPACT_ATOMS: atom_id res chain seq x y z
N MET A 1 -17.70 -20.67 5.06
CA MET A 1 -16.46 -19.88 4.96
C MET A 1 -16.57 -19.04 3.70
N SER A 2 -16.37 -17.73 3.83
CA SER A 2 -16.30 -16.81 2.70
C SER A 2 -14.97 -16.95 1.96
N GLN A 3 -14.88 -16.43 0.73
CA GLN A 3 -13.61 -16.39 -0.01
C GLN A 3 -12.52 -15.61 0.75
N LEU A 4 -12.92 -14.57 1.50
CA LEU A 4 -12.05 -13.83 2.41
C LEU A 4 -11.50 -14.72 3.52
N ASP A 5 -12.32 -15.54 4.18
CA ASP A 5 -11.89 -16.44 5.25
C ASP A 5 -10.83 -17.43 4.75
N THR A 6 -11.10 -18.06 3.60
CA THR A 6 -10.18 -19.01 2.99
C THR A 6 -8.86 -18.36 2.58
N TRP A 7 -8.91 -17.15 2.01
CA TRP A 7 -7.69 -16.44 1.63
C TRP A 7 -6.87 -15.99 2.85
N VAL A 8 -7.53 -15.46 3.90
CA VAL A 8 -6.87 -15.06 5.16
C VAL A 8 -6.23 -16.27 5.86
N GLU A 9 -6.89 -17.42 5.85
CA GLU A 9 -6.33 -18.67 6.36
C GLU A 9 -5.10 -19.11 5.55
N GLN A 10 -5.19 -19.09 4.21
CA GLN A 10 -4.07 -19.49 3.33
C GLN A 10 -2.84 -18.59 3.50
N ILE A 11 -3.03 -17.26 3.50
CA ILE A 11 -1.92 -16.34 3.72
C ILE A 11 -1.39 -16.47 5.16
N GLY A 12 -2.25 -16.72 6.15
CA GLY A 12 -1.86 -16.99 7.53
C GLY A 12 -1.03 -18.26 7.70
N ILE A 13 -1.40 -19.35 7.02
CA ILE A 13 -0.63 -20.60 6.98
C ILE A 13 0.75 -20.35 6.39
N TRP A 14 0.83 -19.56 5.31
CA TRP A 14 2.12 -19.18 4.72
C TRP A 14 3.00 -18.43 5.73
N TYR A 15 2.44 -17.48 6.48
CA TYR A 15 3.14 -16.74 7.52
C TYR A 15 3.73 -17.62 8.63
N GLN A 16 3.03 -18.70 8.99
CA GLN A 16 3.46 -19.64 10.03
C GLN A 16 4.54 -20.62 9.51
N HIS A 17 4.46 -21.02 8.24
CA HIS A 17 5.26 -22.12 7.72
C HIS A 17 6.55 -21.73 7.01
N ARG A 18 6.87 -20.42 6.84
CA ARG A 18 8.15 -19.77 6.44
C ARG A 18 9.28 -20.67 5.87
N LYS A 19 8.99 -21.56 4.92
CA LYS A 19 10.02 -22.33 4.22
C LYS A 19 10.45 -21.57 2.98
N HIS A 20 11.76 -21.59 2.74
CA HIS A 20 12.47 -20.79 1.73
C HIS A 20 12.00 -21.01 0.27
N ASP A 21 11.14 -22.01 0.03
CA ASP A 21 10.66 -22.47 -1.28
C ASP A 21 9.23 -22.00 -1.63
N GLN A 22 8.57 -21.22 -0.76
CA GLN A 22 7.16 -20.82 -0.95
C GLN A 22 6.97 -19.47 -1.65
N GLY A 23 8.00 -18.93 -2.32
CA GLY A 23 7.93 -17.63 -3.00
C GLY A 23 6.83 -17.58 -4.07
N SER A 24 6.74 -18.62 -4.90
CA SER A 24 5.74 -18.72 -5.97
C SER A 24 4.31 -18.86 -5.46
N HIS A 25 4.12 -19.50 -4.29
CA HIS A 25 2.80 -19.63 -3.68
C HIS A 25 2.31 -18.30 -3.10
N LEU A 26 3.20 -17.57 -2.40
CA LEU A 26 2.89 -16.22 -1.92
C LEU A 26 2.54 -15.29 -3.07
N GLU A 27 3.34 -15.30 -4.14
CA GLU A 27 3.10 -14.47 -5.31
C GLU A 27 1.71 -14.72 -5.91
N SER A 28 1.30 -15.98 -6.05
CA SER A 28 -0.05 -16.32 -6.51
C SER A 28 -1.16 -15.76 -5.59
N LEU A 29 -0.99 -15.90 -4.27
CA LEU A 29 -1.94 -15.36 -3.28
C LEU A 29 -2.04 -13.83 -3.32
N ILE A 30 -0.90 -13.15 -3.53
CA ILE A 30 -0.83 -11.68 -3.61
C ILE A 30 -1.40 -11.12 -4.91
N LEU A 31 -1.23 -11.85 -6.03
CA LEU A 31 -1.77 -11.46 -7.32
C LEU A 31 -3.28 -11.72 -7.44
N SER A 32 -3.85 -12.59 -6.59
CA SER A 32 -5.27 -12.94 -6.59
C SER A 32 -5.97 -12.68 -5.24
N PRO A 33 -5.92 -11.45 -4.68
CA PRO A 33 -6.62 -11.14 -3.44
C PRO A 33 -8.14 -11.03 -3.69
N PRO A 34 -9.01 -11.59 -2.83
CA PRO A 34 -10.44 -11.41 -2.96
C PRO A 34 -10.84 -9.94 -2.87
N GLU A 35 -11.81 -9.51 -3.69
CA GLU A 35 -12.25 -8.10 -3.75
C GLU A 35 -12.79 -7.59 -2.41
N GLN A 36 -13.34 -8.49 -1.59
CA GLN A 36 -13.87 -8.19 -0.25
C GLN A 36 -12.82 -7.60 0.70
N ILE A 37 -11.52 -7.77 0.43
CA ILE A 37 -10.43 -7.17 1.22
C ILE A 37 -10.46 -5.64 1.16
N TRP A 38 -10.97 -5.06 0.07
CA TRP A 38 -10.79 -3.63 -0.26
C TRP A 38 -11.94 -2.73 0.17
N GLY A 39 -12.91 -3.24 0.94
CA GLY A 39 -14.06 -2.47 1.41
C GLY A 39 -15.35 -2.79 0.65
N PRO A 40 -16.40 -1.96 0.78
CA PRO A 40 -16.37 -0.55 1.18
C PRO A 40 -16.21 -0.27 2.67
N LEU A 41 -16.58 -1.21 3.54
CA LEU A 41 -16.43 -1.11 5.00
C LEU A 41 -15.13 -1.76 5.47
N ILE A 42 -14.55 -1.30 6.58
CA ILE A 42 -13.39 -1.97 7.21
C ILE A 42 -13.77 -2.66 8.52
N SER A 43 -13.78 -4.00 8.48
CA SER A 43 -13.78 -4.85 9.66
C SER A 43 -12.36 -5.16 10.15
N ASP A 44 -12.23 -5.62 11.40
CA ASP A 44 -10.96 -6.13 11.93
C ASP A 44 -10.32 -7.19 11.03
N GLN A 45 -11.16 -8.02 10.39
CA GLN A 45 -10.68 -9.06 9.49
C GLN A 45 -10.14 -8.49 8.18
N GLN A 46 -10.82 -7.51 7.58
CA GLN A 46 -10.34 -6.84 6.37
C GLN A 46 -9.06 -6.04 6.66
N SER A 47 -9.00 -5.33 7.79
CA SER A 47 -7.79 -4.62 8.23
C SER A 47 -6.58 -5.57 8.32
N LYS A 48 -6.76 -6.74 8.96
CA LYS A 48 -5.75 -7.79 8.99
C LYS A 48 -5.40 -8.32 7.60
N ALA A 49 -6.40 -8.56 6.75
CA ALA A 49 -6.19 -9.07 5.39
C ALA A 49 -5.37 -8.09 4.53
N ILE A 50 -5.70 -6.78 4.57
CA ILE A 50 -4.96 -5.73 3.86
C ILE A 50 -3.52 -5.65 4.40
N ALA A 51 -3.33 -5.69 5.72
CA ALA A 51 -2.00 -5.66 6.33
C ALA A 51 -1.15 -6.87 5.92
N CYS A 52 -1.73 -8.08 5.94
CA CYS A 52 -1.08 -9.31 5.50
C CYS A 52 -0.74 -9.27 4.00
N TRP A 53 -1.66 -8.77 3.18
CA TRP A 53 -1.42 -8.60 1.74
C TRP A 53 -0.25 -7.64 1.47
N LEU A 54 -0.24 -6.49 2.15
CA LEU A 54 0.80 -5.49 2.00
C LEU A 54 2.17 -6.02 2.43
N ASP A 55 2.24 -6.69 3.59
CA ASP A 55 3.48 -7.31 4.05
C ASP A 55 3.96 -8.42 3.09
N GLY A 56 3.05 -9.17 2.47
CA GLY A 56 3.38 -10.10 1.39
C GLY A 56 4.02 -9.43 0.16
N CYS A 57 3.46 -8.30 -0.29
CA CYS A 57 4.04 -7.49 -1.37
C CYS A 57 5.47 -7.04 -1.01
N LEU A 58 5.66 -6.52 0.21
CA LEU A 58 6.95 -6.02 0.68
C LEU A 58 7.99 -7.15 0.86
N ARG A 59 7.56 -8.36 1.20
CA ARG A 59 8.44 -9.53 1.26
C ARG A 59 8.93 -9.95 -0.12
N ILE A 60 8.03 -10.00 -1.11
CA ILE A 60 8.42 -10.31 -2.50
C ILE A 60 9.37 -9.24 -3.02
N PHE A 61 9.07 -7.96 -2.77
CA PHE A 61 9.98 -6.85 -3.05
C PHE A 61 11.37 -7.07 -2.43
N ASN A 62 11.44 -7.33 -1.12
CA ASN A 62 12.73 -7.49 -0.44
C ASN A 62 13.53 -8.69 -0.94
N HIS A 63 12.86 -9.76 -1.36
CA HIS A 63 13.54 -10.92 -1.95
C HIS A 63 14.04 -10.64 -3.38
N ALA A 64 13.27 -9.88 -4.17
CA ALA A 64 13.57 -9.60 -5.56
C ALA A 64 14.52 -8.41 -5.77
N ARG A 65 14.65 -7.48 -4.81
CA ARG A 65 15.29 -6.15 -5.00
C ARG A 65 16.71 -6.16 -5.55
N TYR A 66 17.48 -7.22 -5.32
CA TYR A 66 18.87 -7.33 -5.80
C TYR A 66 19.02 -8.18 -7.07
N ASN A 67 18.15 -9.17 -7.27
CA ASN A 67 18.29 -10.16 -8.35
C ASN A 67 17.32 -9.89 -9.52
N ALA A 68 16.20 -9.22 -9.25
CA ALA A 68 15.13 -8.92 -10.20
C ALA A 68 14.52 -7.54 -9.86
N PRO A 69 15.26 -6.44 -10.06
CA PRO A 69 14.86 -5.09 -9.65
C PRO A 69 13.53 -4.65 -10.27
N ASP A 70 13.29 -4.98 -11.54
CA ASP A 70 12.02 -4.67 -12.22
C ASP A 70 10.83 -5.35 -11.54
N LYS A 71 10.98 -6.64 -11.18
CA LYS A 71 9.95 -7.37 -10.46
C LYS A 71 9.73 -6.76 -9.08
N ALA A 72 10.79 -6.44 -8.37
CA ALA A 72 10.70 -5.82 -7.05
C ALA A 72 9.89 -4.52 -7.12
N TYR A 73 10.22 -3.65 -8.09
CA TYR A 73 9.49 -2.39 -8.28
C TYR A 73 8.02 -2.61 -8.66
N GLN A 74 7.72 -3.59 -9.52
CA GLN A 74 6.34 -3.93 -9.88
C GLN A 74 5.49 -4.28 -8.66
N PHE A 75 6.03 -4.95 -7.64
CA PHE A 75 5.29 -5.24 -6.40
C PHE A 75 5.05 -3.98 -5.54
N LEU A 76 5.96 -3.01 -5.55
CA LEU A 76 5.72 -1.72 -4.91
C LEU A 76 4.62 -0.93 -5.64
N GLN A 77 4.65 -0.92 -6.98
CA GLN A 77 3.63 -0.26 -7.79
C GLN A 77 2.27 -0.94 -7.70
N LEU A 78 2.23 -2.27 -7.60
CA LEU A 78 1.02 -3.03 -7.34
C LEU A 78 0.40 -2.64 -6.00
N ALA A 79 1.21 -2.63 -4.93
CA ALA A 79 0.80 -2.20 -3.61
C ALA A 79 0.23 -0.79 -3.63
N TYR A 80 0.97 0.15 -4.22
CA TYR A 80 0.56 1.54 -4.32
C TYR A 80 -0.78 1.69 -5.08
N SER A 81 -0.90 1.06 -6.25
CA SER A 81 -2.08 1.18 -7.12
C SER A 81 -3.35 0.62 -6.49
N LYS A 82 -3.25 -0.48 -5.74
CA LYS A 82 -4.40 -1.05 -5.03
C LYS A 82 -4.89 -0.13 -3.91
N LEU A 83 -3.97 0.43 -3.12
CA LEU A 83 -4.32 1.39 -2.08
C LEU A 83 -4.89 2.67 -2.69
N GLN A 84 -4.32 3.14 -3.80
CA GLN A 84 -4.83 4.30 -4.55
C GLN A 84 -6.28 4.08 -4.99
N ASN A 85 -6.61 2.90 -5.50
CA ASN A 85 -7.98 2.56 -5.91
C ASN A 85 -8.97 2.64 -4.74
N VAL A 86 -8.58 2.14 -3.56
CA VAL A 86 -9.42 2.23 -2.34
C VAL A 86 -9.65 3.68 -1.93
N VAL A 87 -8.62 4.53 -1.99
CA VAL A 87 -8.74 5.96 -1.68
C VAL A 87 -9.68 6.67 -2.67
N SER A 88 -9.56 6.35 -3.95
CA SER A 88 -10.40 6.94 -5.00
C SER A 88 -11.83 6.41 -5.01
N ASN A 89 -12.12 5.29 -4.34
CA ASN A 89 -13.47 4.74 -4.27
C ASN A 89 -14.36 5.60 -3.37
N PRO A 90 -15.43 6.24 -3.88
CA PRO A 90 -16.31 7.09 -3.07
C PRO A 90 -17.06 6.30 -1.98
N ALA A 91 -17.29 4.99 -2.18
CA ALA A 91 -17.99 4.14 -1.22
C ALA A 91 -17.12 3.71 -0.03
N SER A 92 -15.78 3.84 -0.12
CA SER A 92 -14.88 3.42 0.95
C SER A 92 -14.94 4.36 2.16
N GLU A 93 -14.98 3.78 3.36
CA GLU A 93 -15.00 4.52 4.62
C GLU A 93 -13.75 5.38 4.84
N LEU A 94 -13.91 6.45 5.61
CA LEU A 94 -12.85 7.43 5.87
C LEU A 94 -11.63 6.84 6.57
N GLU A 95 -11.85 5.96 7.56
CA GLU A 95 -10.76 5.30 8.28
C GLU A 95 -9.91 4.41 7.36
N LEU A 96 -10.56 3.65 6.47
CA LEU A 96 -9.89 2.84 5.47
C LEU A 96 -9.08 3.72 4.50
N LYS A 97 -9.66 4.84 4.04
CA LYS A 97 -8.96 5.81 3.17
C LYS A 97 -7.74 6.42 3.86
N ASP A 98 -7.88 6.87 5.11
CA ASP A 98 -6.77 7.43 5.90
C ASP A 98 -5.63 6.41 6.07
N TRP A 99 -5.99 5.17 6.41
CA TRP A 99 -5.03 4.07 6.51
C TRP A 99 -4.29 3.88 5.18
N CYS A 100 -5.02 3.76 4.06
CA CYS A 100 -4.43 3.59 2.73
C CYS A 100 -3.51 4.77 2.36
N MET A 101 -3.94 6.01 2.62
CA MET A 101 -3.15 7.22 2.35
C MET A 101 -1.82 7.23 3.11
N LYS A 102 -1.84 6.91 4.41
CA LYS A 102 -0.62 6.81 5.23
C LYS A 102 0.34 5.76 4.67
N ARG A 103 -0.18 4.58 4.26
CA ARG A 103 0.66 3.51 3.68
C ARG A 103 1.19 3.88 2.29
N MET A 104 0.41 4.58 1.47
CA MET A 104 0.87 5.06 0.17
C MET A 104 2.06 6.00 0.29
N GLN A 105 2.08 6.91 1.27
CA GLN A 105 3.24 7.78 1.52
C GLN A 105 4.50 6.97 1.82
N HIS A 106 4.40 5.95 2.68
CA HIS A 106 5.52 5.05 2.96
C HIS A 106 5.99 4.27 1.72
N LEU A 107 5.06 3.79 0.90
CA LEU A 107 5.38 3.10 -0.35
C LEU A 107 6.08 4.03 -1.36
N THR A 108 5.68 5.30 -1.43
CA THR A 108 6.35 6.30 -2.27
C THR A 108 7.79 6.48 -1.82
N VAL A 109 8.03 6.71 -0.52
CA VAL A 109 9.40 6.86 0.01
C VAL A 109 10.25 5.63 -0.29
N LEU A 110 9.73 4.43 0.00
CA LEU A 110 10.44 3.18 -0.26
C LEU A 110 10.76 2.98 -1.76
N SER A 111 9.82 3.34 -2.64
CA SER A 111 10.00 3.27 -4.08
C SER A 111 11.07 4.26 -4.56
N LEU A 112 11.10 5.48 -4.02
CA LEU A 112 12.12 6.48 -4.34
C LEU A 112 13.51 6.07 -3.85
N GLU A 113 13.61 5.55 -2.62
CA GLU A 113 14.84 4.98 -2.09
C GLU A 113 15.35 3.85 -2.98
N PHE A 114 14.46 2.96 -3.40
CA PHE A 114 14.79 1.87 -4.31
C PHE A 114 15.32 2.40 -5.65
N CYS A 115 14.62 3.34 -6.29
CA CYS A 115 15.03 3.95 -7.56
C CYS A 115 16.41 4.63 -7.44
N ASN A 116 16.64 5.38 -6.36
CA ASN A 116 17.92 6.09 -6.13
C ASN A 116 19.10 5.14 -5.88
N GLN A 117 18.84 3.91 -5.44
CA GLN A 117 19.88 2.88 -5.25
C GLN A 117 20.26 2.16 -6.55
N GLN A 118 19.49 2.33 -7.63
CA GLN A 118 19.76 1.67 -8.91
C GLN A 118 20.75 2.48 -9.77
N SER A 119 21.58 1.77 -10.55
CA SER A 119 22.63 2.39 -11.36
C SER A 119 22.15 2.94 -12.71
N HIS A 120 20.99 2.51 -13.20
CA HIS A 120 20.49 2.90 -14.53
C HIS A 120 19.69 4.21 -14.48
N CYS A 121 19.89 5.10 -15.45
CA CYS A 121 19.20 6.40 -15.51
C CYS A 121 17.68 6.28 -15.70
N SER A 122 17.18 5.14 -16.18
CA SER A 122 15.75 4.87 -16.28
C SER A 122 15.06 5.01 -14.92
N TRP A 123 15.70 4.58 -13.83
CA TRP A 123 15.15 4.68 -12.49
C TRP A 123 15.05 6.11 -11.97
N GLN A 124 15.92 7.00 -12.44
CA GLN A 124 15.81 8.42 -12.15
C GLN A 124 14.59 9.04 -12.86
N LYS A 125 14.26 8.57 -14.07
CA LYS A 125 13.03 9.00 -14.74
C LYS A 125 11.80 8.47 -14.01
N GLU A 126 11.81 7.20 -13.62
CA GLU A 126 10.72 6.59 -12.83
C GLU A 126 10.52 7.31 -11.49
N SER A 127 11.60 7.71 -10.79
CA SER A 127 11.47 8.42 -9.52
C SER A 127 10.81 9.80 -9.68
N HIS A 128 11.15 10.56 -10.72
CA HIS A 128 10.47 11.83 -11.01
C HIS A 128 9.00 11.64 -11.34
N GLN A 129 8.67 10.65 -12.19
CA GLN A 129 7.28 10.35 -12.54
C GLN A 129 6.46 9.94 -11.31
N LEU A 130 7.05 9.13 -10.43
CA LEU A 130 6.42 8.73 -9.17
C LEU A 130 6.15 9.94 -8.26
N ILE A 131 7.10 10.86 -8.13
CA ILE A 131 6.93 12.09 -7.34
C ILE A 131 5.76 12.90 -7.91
N ASP A 132 5.77 13.19 -9.21
CA ASP A 132 4.74 13.99 -9.85
C ASP A 132 3.35 13.36 -9.68
N ALA A 133 3.22 12.06 -9.94
CA ALA A 133 1.97 11.34 -9.80
C ALA A 133 1.48 11.31 -8.34
N HIS A 134 2.39 11.09 -7.38
CA HIS A 134 2.04 11.06 -5.96
C HIS A 134 1.59 12.45 -5.46
N VAL A 135 2.33 13.51 -5.81
CA VAL A 135 1.98 14.88 -5.42
C VAL A 135 0.64 15.30 -6.02
N GLN A 136 0.41 15.03 -7.31
CA GLN A 136 -0.87 15.31 -7.97
C GLN A 136 -2.02 14.57 -7.29
N PHE A 137 -1.82 13.29 -6.97
CA PHE A 137 -2.83 12.49 -6.28
C PHE A 137 -3.14 13.02 -4.88
N MET A 138 -2.10 13.31 -4.08
CA MET A 138 -2.25 13.85 -2.73
C MET A 138 -2.92 15.23 -2.74
N ALA A 139 -2.63 16.07 -3.73
CA ALA A 139 -3.28 17.37 -3.90
C ALA A 139 -4.75 17.25 -4.34
N ALA A 140 -5.08 16.31 -5.22
CA ALA A 140 -6.46 16.06 -5.63
C ALA A 140 -7.32 15.50 -4.49
N HIS A 141 -6.71 14.71 -3.61
CA HIS A 141 -7.33 14.16 -2.41
C HIS A 141 -7.07 15.02 -1.16
N ALA A 142 -6.66 16.28 -1.33
CA ALA A 142 -6.23 17.18 -0.26
C ALA A 142 -7.13 17.07 0.98
N TRP A 143 -6.59 16.37 1.98
CA TRP A 143 -6.82 16.63 3.40
C TRP A 143 -8.28 16.50 3.88
N ASN A 144 -8.83 15.28 3.87
CA ASN A 144 -9.99 14.94 4.71
C ASN A 144 -9.58 14.67 6.18
N GLU A 145 -8.48 15.29 6.65
CA GLU A 145 -8.42 15.65 8.06
C GLU A 145 -9.49 16.72 8.22
N SER A 146 -10.51 16.46 9.04
CA SER A 146 -11.28 17.54 9.64
C SER A 146 -10.27 18.63 10.02
N ARG A 147 -10.51 19.87 9.59
CA ARG A 147 -9.92 21.04 10.24
C ARG A 147 -10.02 20.74 11.73
N ASN A 148 -8.93 20.33 12.37
CA ASN A 148 -8.86 20.40 13.81
C ASN A 148 -9.03 21.89 14.06
N ASP A 149 -10.19 22.27 14.58
CA ASP A 149 -10.51 23.59 15.12
C ASP A 149 -9.67 23.86 16.38
N ASP A 150 -8.37 23.57 16.29
CA ASP A 150 -7.33 23.80 17.30
C ASP A 150 -6.23 24.72 16.76
N GLN A 151 -6.48 25.41 15.64
CA GLN A 151 -5.87 26.73 15.47
C GLN A 151 -6.54 27.68 16.46
N GLY A 152 -5.99 27.66 17.68
CA GLY A 152 -6.41 28.48 18.79
C GLY A 152 -6.76 29.89 18.34
N THR A 153 -8.03 30.25 18.58
CA THR A 153 -8.50 31.62 18.66
C THR A 153 -7.58 32.37 19.62
N SER A 154 -6.54 32.99 19.10
CA SER A 154 -5.79 34.01 19.83
C SER A 154 -6.67 35.26 19.80
N ILE A 155 -7.64 35.29 20.71
CA ILE A 155 -8.42 36.49 21.00
C ILE A 155 -7.45 37.40 21.73
N ALA A 156 -6.85 38.34 21.01
CA ALA A 156 -6.10 39.42 21.62
C ALA A 156 -7.07 40.30 22.43
N PRO A 157 -6.82 40.53 23.74
CA PRO A 157 -7.58 41.53 24.47
C PRO A 157 -7.07 42.94 24.14
N HIS A 158 -8.02 43.86 24.01
CA HIS A 158 -7.85 45.31 23.92
C HIS A 158 -7.22 45.91 25.17
#